data_AF-A0A1H3Y9Q1-F1
#
_entry.id   AF-A0A1H3Y9Q1-F1
#
_cell.length_a   1.000
_cell.length_b   1.000
_cell.length_c   1.000
_cell.angle_alpha   90.00
_cell.angle_beta   90.00
_cell.angle_gamma   90.00
#
_symmetry.space_group_name_H-M   'P 1'
#
loop_
_entity.id
_entity.type
_entity.pdbx_description
1 polymer ?
#
loop_
_entity_poly.entity_id
_entity_poly.type
_entity_poly.pdbx_seq_one_letter_code
_entity_poly.pdbx_strand_id
1 'polypeptide(L)'
;MRPEIMIEAQPLTLALEAAEAALATLSRPRLLAAAARVGATLYRRQRDLPGLLPQGSGASGVRLVAAIMSAEAAANAARLAGDPTYAPARHVKLLTALLAEAAALKQSGGLETKSRAA
;
A
#
# COMPACT_ATOMS: atom_id res chain seq x y z
N MET A 1 35.61 15.91 -17.73
CA MET A 1 35.03 16.50 -16.50
C MET A 1 33.62 15.94 -16.40
N ARG A 2 33.40 15.00 -15.46
CA ARG A 2 32.14 14.24 -15.37
C ARG A 2 30.97 15.15 -14.94
N PRO A 3 29.73 14.77 -15.30
CA PRO A 3 28.52 15.59 -15.25
C PRO A 3 27.78 15.41 -13.92
N GLU A 4 27.03 16.43 -13.46
CA GLU A 4 26.01 16.25 -12.44
C GLU A 4 24.67 16.79 -12.93
N ILE A 5 23.94 15.87 -13.56
CA ILE A 5 22.51 15.95 -13.79
C ILE A 5 21.86 15.89 -12.40
N MET A 6 21.41 17.02 -11.89
CA MET A 6 20.55 17.10 -10.70
C MET A 6 19.12 16.76 -11.11
N ILE A 7 18.90 15.49 -11.47
CA ILE A 7 17.58 14.87 -11.57
C ILE A 7 17.58 13.75 -10.54
N GLU A 8 17.28 14.04 -9.28
CA GLU A 8 16.97 12.98 -8.33
C GLU A 8 15.75 13.35 -7.47
N ALA A 9 14.81 12.40 -7.44
CA ALA A 9 13.81 12.16 -6.39
C ALA A 9 12.48 12.95 -6.35
N GLN A 10 11.97 13.49 -7.46
CA GLN A 10 10.61 14.10 -7.49
C GLN A 10 9.38 13.17 -7.72
N PRO A 11 9.45 11.87 -8.12
CA PRO A 11 8.21 11.12 -8.43
C PRO A 11 7.51 10.50 -7.21
N LEU A 12 8.26 10.14 -6.16
CA LEU A 12 7.71 9.41 -5.00
C LEU A 12 6.92 10.31 -4.04
N THR A 13 7.33 11.58 -3.91
CA THR A 13 6.64 12.59 -3.10
C THR A 13 5.33 12.97 -3.76
N LEU A 14 5.35 13.25 -5.08
CA LEU A 14 4.15 13.55 -5.85
C LEU A 14 3.15 12.38 -5.86
N ALA A 15 3.62 11.13 -5.89
CA ALA A 15 2.74 9.97 -5.79
C ALA A 15 2.10 9.80 -4.39
N LEU A 16 2.84 10.13 -3.32
CA LEU A 16 2.31 10.12 -1.95
C LEU A 16 1.32 11.26 -1.72
N GLU A 17 1.64 12.46 -2.18
CA GLU A 17 0.75 13.63 -2.11
C GLU A 17 -0.49 13.44 -2.98
N ALA A 18 -0.34 12.86 -4.17
CA ALA A 18 -1.49 12.50 -5.02
C ALA A 18 -2.35 11.41 -4.36
N ALA A 19 -1.74 10.45 -3.65
CA ALA A 19 -2.49 9.45 -2.89
C ALA A 19 -3.23 10.09 -1.70
N GLU A 20 -2.61 11.03 -0.98
CA GLU A 20 -3.23 11.78 0.11
C GLU A 20 -4.36 12.71 -0.37
N ALA A 21 -4.17 13.39 -1.50
CA ALA A 21 -5.19 14.22 -2.13
C ALA A 21 -6.36 13.39 -2.68
N ALA A 22 -6.07 12.22 -3.27
CA ALA A 22 -7.09 11.26 -3.68
C ALA A 22 -7.85 10.69 -2.47
N LEU A 23 -7.18 10.49 -1.33
CA LEU A 23 -7.80 10.10 -0.06
C LEU A 23 -8.70 11.20 0.52
N ALA A 24 -8.36 12.48 0.32
CA ALA A 24 -9.14 13.62 0.82
C ALA A 24 -10.41 13.90 -0.01
N THR A 25 -10.43 13.54 -1.29
CA THR A 25 -11.56 13.79 -2.20
C THR A 25 -12.57 12.63 -2.26
N LEU A 26 -12.23 11.48 -1.68
CA LEU A 26 -13.18 10.39 -1.47
C LEU A 26 -14.17 10.80 -0.38
N SER A 27 -15.43 11.05 -0.75
CA SER A 27 -16.59 10.90 0.15
C SER A 27 -16.76 9.41 0.53
N ARG A 28 -15.75 8.83 1.17
CA ARG A 28 -15.73 7.50 1.80
C ARG A 28 -15.25 7.66 3.24
N PRO A 29 -15.79 6.90 4.19
CA PRO A 29 -15.83 7.27 5.60
C PRO A 29 -14.41 7.36 6.17
N ARG A 30 -14.06 8.51 6.75
CA ARG A 30 -12.83 8.78 7.53
C ARG A 30 -12.48 7.62 8.48
N LEU A 31 -13.49 6.88 8.94
CA LEU A 31 -13.38 5.67 9.74
C LEU A 31 -12.54 4.55 9.11
N LEU A 32 -12.68 4.24 7.81
CA LEU A 32 -11.91 3.14 7.18
C LEU A 32 -10.42 3.46 7.11
N ALA A 33 -10.09 4.69 6.71
CA ALA A 33 -8.71 5.17 6.65
C ALA A 33 -8.10 5.25 8.07
N ALA A 34 -8.86 5.76 9.04
CA ALA A 34 -8.42 5.81 10.43
C ALA A 34 -8.17 4.39 11.00
N ALA A 35 -9.10 3.46 10.79
CA ALA A 35 -8.96 2.08 11.23
C ALA A 35 -7.75 1.39 10.57
N ALA A 36 -7.54 1.60 9.27
CA ALA A 36 -6.40 1.04 8.56
C ALA A 36 -5.06 1.58 9.06
N ARG A 37 -4.97 2.88 9.39
CA ARG A 37 -3.76 3.49 9.97
C ARG A 37 -3.40 2.86 11.31
N VAL A 38 -4.39 2.69 12.21
CA VAL A 38 -4.18 2.00 13.49
C VAL A 38 -3.77 0.55 13.24
N GLY A 39 -4.49 -0.15 12.36
CA GLY A 39 -4.22 -1.53 11.99
C GLY A 39 -2.80 -1.75 11.43
N ALA A 40 -2.28 -0.80 10.64
CA ALA A 40 -0.94 -0.88 10.05
C ALA A 40 0.17 -1.01 11.10
N THR A 41 -0.01 -0.43 12.29
CA THR A 41 0.94 -0.57 13.41
C THR A 41 0.97 -1.98 14.02
N LEU A 42 -0.10 -2.76 13.80
CA LEU A 42 -0.28 -4.12 14.34
C LEU A 42 -0.15 -5.21 13.26
N TYR A 43 0.12 -4.80 12.02
CA TYR A 43 0.19 -5.69 10.87
C TYR A 43 1.40 -6.62 10.99
N ARG A 44 1.16 -7.91 10.76
CA ARG A 44 2.18 -8.95 10.71
C ARG A 44 2.02 -9.74 9.43
N ARG A 45 2.92 -9.52 8.47
CA ARG A 45 2.87 -10.13 7.13
C ARG A 45 2.63 -11.64 7.15
N GLN A 46 3.36 -12.40 7.97
CA GLN A 46 3.21 -13.86 8.04
C GLN A 46 1.83 -14.31 8.54
N ARG A 47 1.19 -13.55 9.43
CA ARG A 47 -0.11 -13.86 10.02
C ARG A 47 -1.25 -13.39 9.12
N ASP A 48 -1.16 -12.17 8.64
CA ASP A 48 -2.30 -11.47 8.03
C ASP A 48 -2.39 -11.69 6.53
N LEU A 49 -1.24 -11.75 5.85
CA LEU A 49 -1.21 -11.80 4.39
C LEU A 49 -1.83 -13.07 3.79
N PRO A 50 -1.62 -14.29 4.33
CA PRO A 50 -2.20 -15.51 3.76
C PRO A 50 -3.73 -15.48 3.67
N GLY A 51 -4.40 -14.84 4.63
CA GLY A 51 -5.86 -14.68 4.63
C GLY A 51 -6.38 -13.59 3.69
N LEU A 52 -5.53 -12.66 3.26
CA LEU A 52 -5.90 -11.56 2.37
C LEU A 52 -5.62 -11.86 0.90
N LEU A 53 -4.48 -12.50 0.64
CA LEU A 53 -3.99 -12.89 -0.67
C LEU A 53 -3.50 -14.35 -0.63
N PRO A 54 -4.40 -15.34 -0.69
CA PRO A 54 -4.02 -16.75 -0.65
C PRO A 54 -3.04 -17.14 -1.76
N GLN A 55 -3.19 -16.53 -2.95
CA GLN A 55 -2.30 -16.75 -4.11
C GLN A 55 -1.08 -15.82 -4.14
N GLY A 56 -0.94 -14.92 -3.15
CA GLY A 56 0.11 -13.91 -3.07
C GLY A 56 1.31 -14.30 -2.19
N SER A 57 1.35 -15.53 -1.69
CA SER A 57 2.33 -16.01 -0.70
C SER A 57 3.79 -15.88 -1.15
N GLY A 58 4.06 -15.91 -2.45
CA GLY A 58 5.40 -15.70 -3.04
C GLY A 58 5.72 -14.27 -3.50
N ALA A 59 4.76 -13.34 -3.45
CA ALA A 59 4.98 -11.97 -3.91
C ALA A 59 5.72 -11.15 -2.85
N SER A 60 6.64 -10.29 -3.28
CA SER A 60 7.41 -9.38 -2.42
C SER A 60 7.60 -8.02 -3.06
N GLY A 61 7.93 -7.02 -2.21
CA GLY A 61 8.20 -5.65 -2.62
C GLY A 61 7.08 -5.06 -3.47
N VAL A 62 7.44 -4.46 -4.59
CA VAL A 62 6.51 -3.79 -5.53
C VAL A 62 5.40 -4.73 -6.00
N ARG A 63 5.71 -6.00 -6.30
CA ARG A 63 4.70 -6.96 -6.80
C ARG A 63 3.64 -7.28 -5.76
N LEU A 64 4.03 -7.35 -4.49
CA LEU A 64 3.09 -7.57 -3.40
C LEU A 64 2.16 -6.37 -3.23
N VAL A 65 2.73 -5.16 -3.20
CA VAL A 65 1.95 -3.92 -3.10
C VAL A 65 0.93 -3.82 -4.23
N ALA A 66 1.34 -4.11 -5.47
CA ALA A 66 0.45 -4.11 -6.64
C ALA A 66 -0.70 -5.13 -6.50
N ALA A 67 -0.42 -6.34 -5.99
CA ALA A 67 -1.44 -7.36 -5.76
C ALA A 67 -2.45 -6.91 -4.67
N ILE A 68 -1.98 -6.29 -3.59
CA ILE A 68 -2.84 -5.75 -2.53
C ILE A 68 -3.72 -4.62 -3.10
N MET A 69 -3.16 -3.72 -3.92
CA MET A 69 -3.93 -2.65 -4.58
C MET A 69 -5.04 -3.19 -5.47
N SER A 70 -4.76 -4.23 -6.26
CA SER A 70 -5.79 -4.88 -7.09
C SER A 70 -6.92 -5.48 -6.26
N ALA A 71 -6.59 -6.17 -5.16
CA ALA A 71 -7.59 -6.74 -4.25
C ALA A 71 -8.40 -5.66 -3.50
N GLU A 72 -7.78 -4.53 -3.15
CA GLU A 72 -8.45 -3.37 -2.56
C GLU A 72 -9.42 -2.73 -3.55
N ALA A 73 -9.00 -2.53 -4.80
CA ALA A 73 -9.86 -1.96 -5.84
C ALA A 73 -11.12 -2.79 -6.07
N ALA A 74 -11.00 -4.12 -6.06
CA ALA A 74 -12.15 -5.03 -6.12
C ALA A 74 -13.09 -4.86 -4.92
N ALA A 75 -12.57 -4.75 -3.69
CA ALA A 75 -13.38 -4.49 -2.50
C ALA A 75 -14.07 -3.12 -2.55
N ASN A 76 -13.37 -2.13 -3.10
CA ASN A 76 -13.86 -0.77 -3.25
C ASN A 76 -14.99 -0.66 -4.29
N ALA A 77 -14.93 -1.46 -5.35
CA ALA A 77 -15.98 -1.63 -6.35
C ALA A 77 -17.22 -2.31 -5.74
N ALA A 78 -17.03 -3.43 -5.03
CA ALA A 78 -18.10 -4.12 -4.31
C ALA A 78 -18.83 -3.18 -3.32
N ARG A 79 -18.09 -2.34 -2.58
CA ARG A 79 -18.67 -1.32 -1.70
C ARG A 79 -19.55 -0.32 -2.44
N LEU A 80 -19.13 0.15 -3.62
CA LEU A 80 -19.91 1.10 -4.42
C LEU A 80 -21.17 0.48 -5.00
N ALA A 81 -21.06 -0.78 -5.42
CA ALA A 81 -22.18 -1.53 -5.98
C ALA A 81 -23.23 -1.91 -4.92
N GLY A 82 -22.93 -1.73 -3.62
CA GLY A 82 -23.77 -2.24 -2.54
C GLY A 82 -23.80 -3.77 -2.53
N ASP A 83 -22.73 -4.42 -3.00
CA ASP A 83 -22.66 -5.86 -3.17
C ASP A 83 -22.86 -6.57 -1.82
N PRO A 84 -23.78 -7.56 -1.70
CA PRO A 84 -24.00 -8.31 -0.47
C PRO A 84 -22.76 -9.06 0.04
N THR A 85 -21.81 -9.35 -0.85
CA THR A 85 -20.53 -10.00 -0.53
C THR A 85 -19.48 -9.01 -0.02
N TYR A 86 -19.77 -7.71 -0.04
CA TYR A 86 -18.88 -6.70 0.50
C TYR A 86 -18.64 -6.91 1.99
N ALA A 87 -17.37 -7.13 2.34
CA ALA A 87 -16.93 -7.30 3.72
C ALA A 87 -16.07 -6.09 4.16
N PRO A 88 -16.64 -5.13 4.92
CA PRO A 88 -15.91 -3.96 5.42
C PRO A 88 -14.64 -4.32 6.20
N ALA A 89 -14.70 -5.37 7.03
CA ALA A 89 -13.56 -5.84 7.81
C ALA A 89 -12.41 -6.34 6.91
N ARG A 90 -12.72 -7.00 5.80
CA ARG A 90 -11.71 -7.41 4.82
C ARG A 90 -11.10 -6.20 4.12
N HIS A 91 -11.91 -5.19 3.79
CA HIS A 91 -11.43 -3.96 3.17
C HIS A 91 -10.45 -3.20 4.08
N VAL A 92 -10.77 -3.05 5.36
CA VAL A 92 -9.85 -2.44 6.34
C VAL A 92 -8.54 -3.22 6.43
N LYS A 93 -8.58 -4.55 6.41
CA LYS A 93 -7.36 -5.38 6.43
C LYS A 93 -6.51 -5.22 5.16
N LEU A 94 -7.13 -5.07 3.98
CA LEU A 94 -6.40 -4.78 2.74
C LEU A 94 -5.72 -3.41 2.80
N LEU A 95 -6.43 -2.37 3.26
CA LEU A 95 -5.85 -1.04 3.44
C LEU A 95 -4.72 -1.04 4.49
N THR A 96 -4.91 -1.79 5.58
CA THR A 96 -3.89 -2.02 6.62
C THR A 96 -2.62 -2.62 6.03
N ALA A 97 -2.76 -3.73 5.28
CA ALA A 97 -1.63 -4.39 4.64
C ALA A 97 -0.96 -3.49 3.60
N LEU A 98 -1.74 -2.73 2.83
CA LEU A 98 -1.22 -1.81 1.82
C LEU A 98 -0.34 -0.72 2.44
N LEU A 99 -0.81 -0.07 3.51
CA LEU A 99 -0.06 0.97 4.21
C LEU A 99 1.23 0.41 4.80
N ALA A 100 1.17 -0.76 5.45
CA ALA A 100 2.34 -1.36 6.08
C ALA A 100 3.38 -1.83 5.05
N GLU A 101 2.97 -2.52 3.98
CA GLU A 101 3.90 -3.01 2.95
C GLU A 101 4.49 -1.87 2.11
N ALA A 102 3.72 -0.81 1.83
CA ALA A 102 4.25 0.38 1.16
C ALA A 102 5.30 1.11 2.02
N ALA A 103 5.06 1.21 3.33
CA ALA A 103 6.03 1.78 4.27
C ALA A 103 7.29 0.92 4.36
N ALA A 104 7.16 -0.41 4.39
CA ALA A 104 8.28 -1.34 4.39
C ALA A 104 9.11 -1.24 3.09
N LEU A 105 8.44 -1.12 1.94
CA LEU A 105 9.09 -0.95 0.63
C LEU A 105 9.90 0.35 0.54
N LYS A 106 9.38 1.45 1.11
CA LYS A 106 10.11 2.73 1.19
C LYS A 106 11.37 2.59 2.05
N GLN A 107 11.28 1.89 3.17
CA GLN A 107 12.42 1.65 4.06
C GLN A 107 13.48 0.75 3.41
N SER A 108 13.07 -0.30 2.68
CA SER A 108 14.01 -1.16 1.97
C SER A 108 14.67 -0.45 0.78
N GLY A 109 13.90 0.35 0.02
CA GLY A 109 14.44 1.15 -1.09
C GLY A 109 15.43 2.24 -0.64
N GLY A 110 15.36 2.68 0.62
CA GLY A 110 16.33 3.60 1.22
C GLY A 110 17.63 2.95 1.71
N LEU A 111 17.67 1.61 1.82
CA LEU A 111 18.85 0.85 2.29
C LEU A 111 19.69 0.28 1.13
N GLU A 112 19.14 0.17 -0.08
CA GLU A 112 19.85 -0.39 -1.25
C GLU A 112 20.81 0.58 -1.94
N THR A 113 20.83 1.87 -1.58
CA THR A 113 21.74 2.87 -2.20
C THR A 113 23.14 2.91 -1.60
N LYS A 114 23.40 2.26 -0.44
CA LYS A 114 24.74 2.22 0.19
C LYS A 114 25.51 0.91 0.01
N SER A 115 24.93 -0.16 -0.53
CA SER A 115 25.55 -1.49 -0.52
C SER A 115 25.90 -2.08 -1.90
N ARG A 116 25.91 -1.28 -2.98
CA ARG A 116 26.26 -1.74 -4.34
C ARG A 116 27.56 -1.11 -4.91
N ALA A 117 28.42 -0.59 -4.04
CA ALA A 117 29.76 -0.13 -4.39
C ALA A 117 30.80 -0.79 -3.46
N ALA A 118 31.06 -2.07 -3.70
CA ALA A 118 32.22 -2.80 -3.20
C ALA A 118 32.51 -3.96 -4.15
#